data_AF-A0A7W9GR47-F1
#
_entry.id   AF-A0A7W9GR47-F1
#
_cell.length_a   1.000
_cell.length_b   1.000
_cell.length_c   1.000
_cell.angle_alpha   90.00
_cell.angle_beta   90.00
_cell.angle_gamma   90.00
#
_symmetry.space_group_name_H-M   'P 1'
#
loop_
_entity.id
_entity.type
_entity.pdbx_description
1 polymer ?
#
loop_
_entity_poly.entity_id
_entity_poly.type
_entity_poly.pdbx_seq_one_letter_code
_entity_poly.pdbx_strand_id
1 'polypeptide(L)'
;MSDTVGPLVIAHRGACGYRPEHTLASYQLAADLGADFLETDLLLTRDGVLVARHDAELSTSTDVAERPEFAHRRRRGLVDGRELTGWFIDDFSLAELRTLFARERIPELRPANQAYDGRLRVPTFDEIITLAVEGGRRRGRPVGLYPELKHPTYFAERGLSPEDALLEVLRGFRLERAGIPVFVQSYEPSVLRRLAARTSVPLVQLVDITGRPYDWEQAGDGRRFVDMLTPTGLREVSAYAAVLGAHKSLVVPRGPEGRLGHPGRLVSDAHDLGMAVHAWTFRNENSFLPADRRRGWEAAGHGDALGEFAVYYGAGVDGVITDHPDTAVTARDQAFGSRSRRSLLSDAMSPASPIETSSTGMATSRPDRPRTS
;
A
#
# COMPACT_ATOMS: atom_id res chain seq x y z
N MET A 1 24.30 13.35 -19.08
CA MET A 1 22.92 13.18 -18.56
C MET A 1 23.08 12.80 -17.11
N SER A 2 22.57 13.62 -16.19
CA SER A 2 22.55 13.25 -14.77
C SER A 2 21.73 11.96 -14.64
N ASP A 3 22.27 10.92 -13.99
CA ASP A 3 21.52 9.70 -13.68
C ASP A 3 20.44 10.06 -12.63
N THR A 4 19.35 10.69 -13.07
CA THR A 4 18.20 10.97 -12.20
C THR A 4 17.52 9.66 -11.86
N VAL A 5 17.32 9.45 -10.57
CA VAL A 5 16.69 8.28 -10.01
C VAL A 5 15.18 8.42 -10.21
N GLY A 6 14.57 7.48 -10.94
CA GLY A 6 13.16 7.53 -11.34
C GLY A 6 12.26 6.92 -10.28
N PRO A 7 10.94 7.11 -10.35
CA PRO A 7 10.03 6.66 -9.29
C PRO A 7 9.99 5.13 -9.13
N LEU A 8 9.66 4.65 -7.93
CA LEU A 8 9.41 3.25 -7.64
C LEU A 8 8.17 2.73 -8.39
N VAL A 9 8.25 1.52 -8.94
CA VAL A 9 7.10 0.80 -9.49
C VAL A 9 6.66 -0.25 -8.48
N ILE A 10 5.49 -0.03 -7.90
CA ILE A 10 4.89 -0.89 -6.87
C ILE A 10 3.73 -1.65 -7.51
N ALA A 11 3.82 -2.97 -7.54
CA ALA A 11 2.83 -3.83 -8.18
C ALA A 11 1.63 -4.07 -7.25
N HIS A 12 0.56 -3.32 -7.47
CA HIS A 12 -0.68 -3.36 -6.71
C HIS A 12 -1.32 -4.74 -6.79
N ARG A 13 -1.30 -5.47 -5.66
CA ARG A 13 -1.81 -6.85 -5.56
C ARG A 13 -1.13 -7.81 -6.57
N GLY A 14 0.12 -7.50 -6.92
CA GLY A 14 0.87 -8.12 -8.02
C GLY A 14 0.56 -7.49 -9.37
N ALA A 15 0.60 -8.28 -10.44
CA ALA A 15 0.27 -7.84 -11.79
C ALA A 15 -1.22 -8.08 -12.08
N CYS A 16 -2.09 -7.49 -11.24
CA CYS A 16 -3.51 -7.84 -11.21
C CYS A 16 -4.31 -7.41 -12.45
N GLY A 17 -3.73 -6.58 -13.31
CA GLY A 17 -4.24 -6.33 -14.66
C GLY A 17 -4.26 -7.57 -15.56
N TYR A 18 -3.45 -8.58 -15.24
CA TYR A 18 -3.25 -9.77 -16.07
C TYR A 18 -3.57 -11.09 -15.38
N ARG A 19 -3.66 -11.12 -14.05
CA ARG A 19 -3.93 -12.30 -13.24
C ARG A 19 -4.84 -11.92 -12.07
N PRO A 20 -5.65 -12.84 -11.50
CA PRO A 20 -6.38 -12.55 -10.28
C PRO A 20 -5.47 -12.00 -9.18
N GLU A 21 -5.92 -10.92 -8.54
CA GLU A 21 -5.19 -10.22 -7.49
C GLU A 21 -4.81 -11.12 -6.31
N HIS A 22 -3.70 -10.78 -5.64
CA HIS A 22 -3.17 -11.52 -4.48
C HIS A 22 -3.05 -13.03 -4.71
N THR A 23 -2.47 -13.42 -5.84
CA THR A 23 -2.07 -14.80 -6.11
C THR A 23 -0.57 -14.87 -6.32
N LEU A 24 0.07 -16.00 -6.01
CA LEU A 24 1.49 -16.18 -6.30
C LEU A 24 1.81 -15.98 -7.79
N ALA A 25 0.86 -16.33 -8.69
CA ALA A 25 1.01 -16.10 -10.12
C ALA A 25 1.01 -14.60 -10.49
N SER A 26 0.15 -13.80 -9.86
CA SER A 26 0.14 -12.34 -10.02
C SER A 26 1.45 -11.72 -9.52
N TYR A 27 1.95 -12.16 -8.36
CA TYR A 27 3.21 -11.67 -7.79
C TYR A 27 4.45 -12.05 -8.61
N GLN A 28 4.52 -13.30 -9.04
CA GLN A 28 5.59 -13.80 -9.90
C GLN A 28 5.65 -12.97 -11.19
N LEU A 29 4.50 -12.76 -11.84
CA LEU A 29 4.42 -11.96 -13.06
C LEU A 29 4.83 -10.51 -12.81
N ALA A 30 4.40 -9.87 -11.72
CA ALA A 30 4.82 -8.51 -11.39
C ALA A 30 6.35 -8.38 -11.28
N ALA A 31 7.00 -9.32 -10.59
CA ALA A 31 8.45 -9.34 -10.48
C ALA A 31 9.13 -9.58 -11.84
N ASP A 32 8.54 -10.41 -12.71
CA ASP A 32 9.01 -10.63 -14.10
C ASP A 32 8.88 -9.36 -14.96
N LEU A 33 7.78 -8.61 -14.79
CA LEU A 33 7.49 -7.36 -15.50
C LEU A 33 8.30 -6.15 -14.99
N GLY A 34 9.20 -6.34 -14.03
CA GLY A 34 10.13 -5.31 -13.61
C GLY A 34 9.69 -4.46 -12.42
N ALA A 35 8.64 -4.86 -11.69
CA ALA A 35 8.23 -4.18 -10.45
C ALA A 35 9.39 -4.14 -9.44
N ASP A 36 9.52 -3.04 -8.71
CA ASP A 36 10.50 -2.87 -7.64
C ASP A 36 9.98 -3.46 -6.33
N PHE A 37 8.66 -3.33 -6.10
CA PHE A 37 7.98 -3.83 -4.90
C PHE A 37 6.71 -4.62 -5.25
N LEU A 38 6.42 -5.64 -4.44
CA LEU A 38 5.16 -6.38 -4.46
C LEU A 38 4.27 -5.88 -3.33
N GLU A 39 3.12 -5.30 -3.67
CA GLU A 39 2.16 -4.79 -2.69
C GLU A 39 1.18 -5.89 -2.25
N THR A 40 0.94 -5.97 -0.94
CA THR A 40 0.13 -7.03 -0.34
C THR A 40 -0.85 -6.47 0.68
N ASP A 41 -2.14 -6.55 0.41
CA ASP A 41 -3.19 -6.36 1.41
C ASP A 41 -3.19 -7.55 2.39
N LEU A 42 -2.84 -7.32 3.66
CA LEU A 42 -2.74 -8.38 4.66
C LEU A 42 -3.94 -8.37 5.61
N LEU A 43 -4.53 -9.56 5.75
CA LEU A 43 -5.61 -9.88 6.66
C LEU A 43 -5.22 -11.10 7.51
N LEU A 44 -5.86 -11.28 8.67
CA LEU A 44 -5.64 -12.43 9.54
C LEU A 44 -6.74 -13.49 9.39
N THR A 45 -6.34 -14.75 9.31
CA THR A 45 -7.23 -15.89 9.52
C THR A 45 -7.63 -16.02 10.99
N ARG A 46 -8.64 -16.86 11.29
CA ARG A 46 -9.08 -17.17 12.66
C ARG A 46 -7.94 -17.68 13.56
N ASP A 47 -7.01 -18.43 12.96
CA ASP A 47 -5.83 -18.99 13.62
C ASP A 47 -4.60 -18.07 13.54
N GLY A 48 -4.78 -16.80 13.19
CA GLY A 48 -3.76 -15.75 13.33
C GLY A 48 -2.69 -15.74 12.23
N VAL A 49 -2.95 -16.33 11.06
CA VAL A 49 -2.00 -16.34 9.94
C VAL A 49 -2.27 -15.18 8.99
N LEU A 50 -1.21 -14.45 8.60
CA LEU A 50 -1.27 -13.41 7.59
C LEU A 50 -1.43 -14.00 6.19
N VAL A 51 -2.50 -13.60 5.51
CA VAL A 51 -2.83 -13.98 4.15
C VAL A 51 -3.05 -12.75 3.28
N ALA A 52 -2.69 -12.83 2.00
CA ALA A 52 -2.86 -11.70 1.10
C ALA A 52 -4.24 -11.71 0.45
N ARG A 53 -5.05 -10.71 0.77
CA ARG A 53 -6.44 -10.51 0.32
C ARG A 53 -6.85 -9.07 0.61
N HIS A 54 -7.54 -8.42 -0.33
CA HIS A 54 -7.96 -7.03 -0.13
C HIS A 54 -9.13 -6.87 0.85
N ASP A 55 -10.19 -7.65 0.70
CA ASP A 55 -11.42 -7.50 1.47
C ASP A 55 -11.52 -8.57 2.57
N ALA A 56 -12.01 -8.17 3.75
CA ALA A 56 -12.34 -9.11 4.83
C ALA A 56 -13.49 -10.06 4.44
N GLU A 57 -14.42 -9.60 3.60
CA GLU A 57 -15.49 -10.43 3.02
C GLU A 57 -14.97 -11.12 1.74
N LEU A 58 -15.16 -12.43 1.64
CA LEU A 58 -14.48 -13.28 0.67
C LEU A 58 -15.24 -13.51 -0.65
N SER A 59 -16.52 -13.16 -0.74
CA SER A 59 -17.39 -13.55 -1.86
C SER A 59 -16.97 -12.95 -3.20
N THR A 60 -16.51 -11.70 -3.20
CA THR A 60 -16.23 -10.97 -4.45
C THR A 60 -15.06 -11.56 -5.23
N SER A 61 -14.18 -12.32 -4.57
CA SER A 61 -12.87 -12.63 -5.14
C SER A 61 -12.35 -14.01 -4.74
N THR A 62 -13.23 -14.85 -4.21
CA THR A 62 -13.00 -16.28 -4.04
C THR A 62 -14.20 -17.07 -4.51
N ASP A 63 -14.07 -18.39 -4.58
CA ASP A 63 -15.17 -19.31 -4.86
C ASP A 63 -16.04 -19.64 -3.62
N VAL A 64 -15.86 -18.98 -2.46
CA VAL A 64 -16.49 -19.36 -1.18
C VAL A 64 -18.01 -19.54 -1.26
N ALA A 65 -18.69 -18.71 -2.04
CA ALA A 65 -20.15 -18.75 -2.18
C ALA A 65 -20.65 -20.03 -2.89
N GLU A 66 -19.76 -20.71 -3.63
CA GLU A 66 -20.04 -21.95 -4.35
C GLU A 66 -19.60 -23.20 -3.58
N ARG A 67 -19.13 -23.05 -2.33
CA ARG A 67 -18.65 -24.15 -1.49
C ARG A 67 -19.74 -24.62 -0.52
N PRO A 68 -20.42 -25.75 -0.77
CA PRO A 68 -21.50 -26.22 0.10
C PRO A 68 -21.03 -26.45 1.56
N GLU A 69 -19.79 -26.87 1.74
CA GLU A 69 -19.18 -27.07 3.06
C GLU A 69 -19.10 -25.79 3.89
N PHE A 70 -19.10 -24.61 3.26
CA PHE A 70 -19.04 -23.31 3.93
C PHE A 70 -20.36 -22.54 3.90
N ALA A 71 -21.42 -23.04 3.26
CA ALA A 71 -22.69 -22.34 3.14
C ALA A 71 -23.26 -21.84 4.48
N HIS A 72 -23.10 -22.64 5.55
CA HIS A 72 -23.55 -22.33 6.89
C HIS A 72 -22.79 -21.18 7.59
N ARG A 73 -21.65 -20.74 7.06
CA ARG A 73 -20.83 -19.65 7.61
C ARG A 73 -21.22 -18.27 7.08
N ARG A 74 -22.13 -18.20 6.11
CA ARG A 74 -22.61 -16.92 5.60
C ARG A 74 -23.32 -16.16 6.71
N ARG A 75 -22.81 -14.99 7.08
CA ARG A 75 -23.36 -14.16 8.16
C ARG A 75 -23.42 -12.69 7.79
N ARG A 76 -24.12 -11.92 8.61
CA ARG A 76 -23.96 -10.46 8.67
C ARG A 76 -22.76 -10.13 9.56
N GLY A 77 -22.02 -9.08 9.24
CA GLY A 77 -20.87 -8.62 10.00
C GLY A 77 -20.62 -7.14 9.79
N LEU A 78 -20.02 -6.49 10.78
CA LEU A 78 -19.59 -5.11 10.72
C LEU A 78 -18.07 -5.08 10.48
N VAL A 79 -17.64 -4.51 9.36
CA VAL A 79 -16.23 -4.23 9.04
C VAL A 79 -16.08 -2.72 8.94
N ASP A 80 -15.29 -2.13 9.82
CA ASP A 80 -15.06 -0.69 9.87
C ASP A 80 -16.35 0.15 9.80
N GLY A 81 -17.32 -0.17 10.66
CA GLY A 81 -18.62 0.52 10.72
C GLY A 81 -19.57 0.21 9.55
N ARG A 82 -19.15 -0.61 8.57
CA ARG A 82 -19.97 -0.99 7.41
C ARG A 82 -20.57 -2.37 7.59
N GLU A 83 -21.90 -2.47 7.49
CA GLU A 83 -22.59 -3.75 7.50
C GLU A 83 -22.39 -4.47 6.16
N LEU A 84 -21.86 -5.69 6.23
CA LEU A 84 -21.64 -6.59 5.10
C LEU A 84 -22.35 -7.91 5.37
N THR A 85 -22.73 -8.62 4.31
CA THR A 85 -23.29 -9.98 4.40
C THR A 85 -22.52 -10.91 3.49
N GLY A 86 -21.89 -11.94 4.07
CA GLY A 86 -21.03 -12.84 3.31
C GLY A 86 -20.23 -13.77 4.21
N TRP A 87 -19.03 -14.13 3.76
CA TRP A 87 -18.09 -15.00 4.47
C TRP A 87 -16.86 -14.20 4.84
N PHE A 88 -16.52 -14.15 6.12
CA PHE A 88 -15.46 -13.28 6.60
C PHE A 88 -14.20 -14.07 6.87
N ILE A 89 -13.04 -13.51 6.50
CA ILE A 89 -11.75 -14.18 6.56
C ILE A 89 -11.37 -14.66 7.97
N ASP A 90 -11.78 -13.91 9.00
CA ASP A 90 -11.59 -14.23 10.42
C ASP A 90 -12.47 -15.39 10.92
N ASP A 91 -13.39 -15.92 10.10
CA ASP A 91 -14.16 -17.13 10.41
C ASP A 91 -13.43 -18.42 9.98
N PHE A 92 -12.39 -18.32 9.16
CA PHE A 92 -11.69 -19.45 8.54
C PHE A 92 -10.31 -19.66 9.15
N SER A 93 -9.92 -20.92 9.39
CA SER A 93 -8.50 -21.24 9.60
C SER A 93 -7.73 -21.15 8.28
N LEU A 94 -6.39 -21.08 8.33
CA LEU A 94 -5.57 -21.15 7.12
C LEU A 94 -5.85 -22.43 6.33
N ALA A 95 -6.00 -23.57 7.02
CA ALA A 95 -6.24 -24.86 6.38
C ALA A 95 -7.55 -24.87 5.58
N GLU A 96 -8.60 -24.23 6.09
CA GLU A 96 -9.88 -24.07 5.40
C GLU A 96 -9.75 -23.08 4.25
N LEU A 97 -9.14 -21.91 4.49
CA LEU A 97 -8.99 -20.86 3.47
C LEU A 97 -8.19 -21.33 2.25
N ARG A 98 -7.16 -22.16 2.45
CA ARG A 98 -6.36 -22.75 1.36
C ARG A 98 -7.16 -23.68 0.43
N THR A 99 -8.35 -24.12 0.83
CA THR A 99 -9.24 -24.93 -0.03
C THR A 99 -10.03 -24.08 -1.04
N LEU A 100 -10.06 -22.76 -0.85
CA LEU A 100 -10.71 -21.82 -1.75
C LEU A 100 -9.82 -21.49 -2.95
N PHE A 101 -10.45 -21.15 -4.07
CA PHE A 101 -9.79 -20.62 -5.24
C PHE A 101 -10.01 -19.11 -5.33
N ALA A 102 -8.95 -18.37 -5.64
CA ALA A 102 -9.03 -16.95 -5.94
C ALA A 102 -9.72 -16.73 -7.31
N ARG A 103 -10.43 -15.60 -7.42
CA ARG A 103 -11.17 -15.17 -8.60
C ARG A 103 -10.90 -13.72 -8.94
N GLU A 104 -11.09 -13.38 -10.21
CA GLU A 104 -11.14 -12.00 -10.67
C GLU A 104 -12.33 -11.27 -10.03
N ARG A 105 -12.08 -10.11 -9.43
CA ARG A 105 -13.10 -9.30 -8.73
C ARG A 105 -13.88 -8.35 -9.64
N ILE A 106 -13.34 -8.05 -10.82
CA ILE A 106 -13.96 -7.18 -11.83
C ILE A 106 -14.02 -7.90 -13.20
N PRO A 107 -14.68 -9.06 -13.30
CA PRO A 107 -14.65 -9.90 -14.49
C PRO A 107 -15.20 -9.22 -15.75
N GLU A 108 -16.03 -8.19 -15.61
CA GLU A 108 -16.56 -7.39 -16.71
C GLU A 108 -15.49 -6.47 -17.33
N LEU A 109 -14.50 -6.03 -16.53
CA LEU A 109 -13.37 -5.24 -17.02
C LEU A 109 -12.16 -6.12 -17.38
N ARG A 110 -12.01 -7.28 -16.73
CA ARG A 110 -10.87 -8.20 -16.92
C ARG A 110 -11.31 -9.63 -17.26
N PRO A 111 -12.08 -9.85 -18.34
CA PRO A 111 -12.62 -11.18 -18.65
C PRO A 111 -11.52 -12.22 -18.87
N ALA A 112 -10.34 -11.82 -19.36
CA ALA A 112 -9.21 -12.72 -19.54
C ALA A 112 -8.72 -13.36 -18.22
N ASN A 113 -8.93 -12.71 -17.08
CA ASN A 113 -8.51 -13.23 -15.78
C ASN A 113 -9.40 -14.39 -15.28
N GLN A 114 -10.60 -14.56 -15.84
CA GLN A 114 -11.46 -15.73 -15.55
C GLN A 114 -10.85 -17.05 -16.04
N ALA A 115 -9.85 -17.01 -16.93
CA ALA A 115 -9.07 -18.20 -17.33
C ALA A 115 -8.28 -18.85 -16.17
N TYR A 116 -8.24 -18.19 -15.00
CA TYR A 116 -7.60 -18.66 -13.78
C TYR A 116 -8.57 -19.17 -12.71
N ASP A 117 -9.87 -19.09 -12.95
CA ASP A 117 -10.88 -19.57 -12.01
C ASP A 117 -10.69 -21.08 -11.74
N GLY A 118 -10.71 -21.46 -10.47
CA GLY A 118 -10.48 -22.84 -10.05
C GLY A 118 -9.01 -23.30 -10.12
N ARG A 119 -8.05 -22.37 -10.25
CA ARG A 119 -6.62 -22.73 -10.45
C ARG A 119 -5.69 -22.15 -9.39
N LEU A 120 -5.92 -20.91 -8.96
CA LEU A 120 -5.03 -20.18 -8.07
C LEU A 120 -5.59 -20.13 -6.65
N ARG A 121 -4.70 -20.22 -5.64
CA ARG A 121 -5.05 -20.24 -4.22
C ARG A 121 -4.77 -18.90 -3.54
N VAL A 122 -5.40 -18.69 -2.38
CA VAL A 122 -5.07 -17.59 -1.47
C VAL A 122 -3.70 -17.86 -0.84
N PRO A 123 -2.70 -16.99 -1.03
CA PRO A 123 -1.36 -17.19 -0.49
C PRO A 123 -1.22 -16.64 0.93
N THR A 124 -0.31 -17.22 1.70
CA THR A 124 0.18 -16.62 2.95
C THR A 124 1.21 -15.54 2.65
N PHE A 125 1.45 -14.65 3.62
CA PHE A 125 2.54 -13.67 3.48
C PHE A 125 3.92 -14.35 3.40
N ASP A 126 4.14 -15.44 4.15
CA ASP A 126 5.34 -16.27 4.11
C ASP A 126 5.66 -16.79 2.70
N GLU A 127 4.64 -17.25 1.96
CA GLU A 127 4.80 -17.72 0.58
C GLU A 127 5.21 -16.58 -0.37
N ILE A 128 4.66 -15.38 -0.16
CA ILE A 128 4.99 -14.20 -0.95
C ILE A 128 6.41 -13.72 -0.65
N ILE A 129 6.83 -13.71 0.62
CA ILE A 129 8.21 -13.41 1.02
C ILE A 129 9.18 -14.38 0.35
N THR A 130 8.87 -15.68 0.41
CA THR A 130 9.70 -16.73 -0.21
C THR A 130 9.84 -16.47 -1.72
N LEU A 131 8.74 -16.17 -2.40
CA LEU A 131 8.72 -15.79 -3.81
C LEU A 131 9.58 -14.55 -4.07
N ALA A 132 9.50 -13.51 -3.25
CA ALA A 132 10.28 -12.29 -3.42
C ALA A 132 11.79 -12.54 -3.24
N VAL A 133 12.18 -13.31 -2.21
CA VAL A 133 13.59 -13.67 -1.93
C VAL A 133 14.17 -14.51 -3.07
N GLU A 134 13.48 -15.58 -3.47
CA GLU A 134 13.95 -16.48 -4.53
C GLU A 134 13.89 -15.82 -5.91
N GLY A 135 12.81 -15.06 -6.15
CA GLY A 135 12.60 -14.30 -7.38
C GLY A 135 13.67 -13.22 -7.57
N GLY A 136 14.03 -12.51 -6.50
CA GLY A 136 15.09 -11.51 -6.54
C GLY A 136 16.47 -12.12 -6.80
N ARG A 137 16.81 -13.22 -6.13
CA ARG A 137 18.05 -13.97 -6.38
C ARG A 137 18.16 -14.43 -7.83
N ARG A 138 17.09 -15.02 -8.39
CA ARG A 138 17.07 -15.48 -9.79
C ARG A 138 17.25 -14.35 -10.80
N ARG A 139 16.75 -13.13 -10.48
CA ARG A 139 16.85 -11.95 -11.35
C ARG A 139 18.12 -11.13 -11.16
N GLY A 140 18.93 -11.44 -10.14
CA GLY A 140 20.08 -10.63 -9.78
C GLY A 140 19.72 -9.21 -9.30
N ARG A 141 18.49 -8.99 -8.82
CA ARG A 141 18.04 -7.72 -8.24
C ARG A 141 17.05 -7.96 -7.09
N PRO A 142 17.08 -7.19 -6.00
CA PRO A 142 16.04 -7.25 -4.98
C PRO A 142 14.65 -6.98 -5.56
N VAL A 143 13.65 -7.65 -5.00
CA VAL A 143 12.23 -7.33 -5.19
C VAL A 143 11.68 -7.10 -3.79
N GLY A 144 11.29 -5.86 -3.52
CA GLY A 144 10.81 -5.45 -2.21
C GLY A 144 9.39 -5.90 -1.90
N LEU A 145 9.00 -5.73 -0.64
CA LEU A 145 7.66 -6.01 -0.14
C LEU A 145 6.99 -4.72 0.34
N TYR A 146 5.70 -4.60 0.08
CA TYR A 146 4.92 -3.41 0.43
C TYR A 146 3.59 -3.84 1.09
N PRO A 147 3.62 -4.47 2.28
CA PRO A 147 2.42 -4.88 2.99
C PRO A 147 1.55 -3.72 3.49
N GLU A 148 0.25 -3.80 3.22
CA GLU A 148 -0.82 -3.05 3.87
C GLU A 148 -1.39 -3.84 5.05
N LEU A 149 -1.44 -3.24 6.24
CA LEU A 149 -2.27 -3.77 7.32
C LEU A 149 -3.71 -3.29 7.14
N LYS A 150 -4.59 -4.21 6.74
CA LYS A 150 -6.03 -3.95 6.54
C LYS A 150 -6.80 -4.07 7.83
N HIS A 151 -7.68 -3.11 8.08
CA HIS A 151 -8.65 -3.12 9.17
C HIS A 151 -8.06 -3.48 10.56
N PRO A 152 -6.91 -2.90 10.99
CA PRO A 152 -6.30 -3.27 12.26
C PRO A 152 -7.25 -3.09 13.46
N THR A 153 -8.11 -2.07 13.46
CA THR A 153 -9.13 -1.92 14.50
C THR A 153 -10.16 -3.05 14.48
N TYR A 154 -10.66 -3.45 13.31
CA TYR A 154 -11.58 -4.60 13.15
C TYR A 154 -11.01 -5.90 13.74
N PHE A 155 -9.73 -6.19 13.46
CA PHE A 155 -9.07 -7.38 13.98
C PHE A 155 -8.81 -7.28 15.48
N ALA A 156 -8.43 -6.10 15.98
CA ALA A 156 -8.21 -5.89 17.41
C ALA A 156 -9.47 -6.16 18.24
N GLU A 157 -10.65 -5.76 17.75
CA GLU A 157 -11.95 -6.07 18.38
C GLU A 157 -12.24 -7.58 18.47
N ARG A 158 -11.55 -8.39 17.67
CA ARG A 158 -11.64 -9.86 17.63
C ARG A 158 -10.50 -10.55 18.38
N GLY A 159 -9.67 -9.80 19.09
CA GLY A 159 -8.50 -10.32 19.81
C GLY A 159 -7.34 -10.73 18.90
N LEU A 160 -7.32 -10.23 17.66
CA LEU A 160 -6.26 -10.47 16.68
C LEU A 160 -5.42 -9.20 16.48
N SER A 161 -4.11 -9.35 16.35
CA SER A 161 -3.16 -8.24 16.22
C SER A 161 -2.37 -8.35 14.91
N PRO A 162 -2.81 -7.68 13.83
CA PRO A 162 -2.11 -7.70 12.54
C PRO A 162 -0.67 -7.15 12.66
N GLU A 163 -0.44 -6.13 13.49
CA GLU A 163 0.91 -5.60 13.70
C GLU A 163 1.85 -6.58 14.39
N ASP A 164 1.38 -7.36 15.37
CA ASP A 164 2.22 -8.34 16.05
C ASP A 164 2.56 -9.50 15.13
N ALA A 165 1.57 -10.01 14.39
CA ALA A 165 1.76 -11.06 13.40
C ALA A 165 2.75 -10.61 12.31
N LEU A 166 2.64 -9.36 11.84
CA LEU A 166 3.57 -8.83 10.84
C LEU A 166 4.98 -8.75 11.39
N LEU A 167 5.18 -8.18 12.58
CA LEU A 167 6.51 -8.08 13.19
C LEU A 167 7.12 -9.46 13.51
N GLU A 168 6.30 -10.45 13.83
CA GLU A 168 6.76 -11.83 13.98
C GLU A 168 7.27 -12.40 12.65
N VAL A 169 6.50 -12.30 11.56
CA VAL A 169 6.90 -12.78 10.24
C VAL A 169 8.18 -12.07 9.76
N LEU A 170 8.24 -10.73 9.84
CA LEU A 170 9.42 -9.96 9.41
C LEU A 170 10.69 -10.38 10.17
N ARG A 171 10.60 -10.62 11.49
CA ARG A 171 11.71 -11.12 12.31
C ARG A 171 12.11 -12.55 11.95
N GLY A 172 11.12 -13.42 11.69
CA GLY A 172 11.35 -14.81 11.30
C GLY A 172 12.17 -14.94 10.02
N PHE A 173 11.83 -14.16 8.99
CA PHE A 173 12.52 -14.20 7.70
C PHE A 173 13.85 -13.42 7.65
N ARG A 174 14.12 -12.55 8.63
CA ARG A 174 15.34 -11.71 8.69
C ARG A 174 15.59 -10.96 7.37
N LEU A 175 14.58 -10.26 6.88
CA LEU A 175 14.54 -9.68 5.53
C LEU A 175 15.70 -8.71 5.24
N GLU A 176 16.16 -7.97 6.25
CA GLU A 176 17.35 -7.12 6.13
C GLU A 176 18.59 -7.93 5.70
N ARG A 177 18.81 -9.11 6.30
CA ARG A 177 19.90 -10.01 5.93
C ARG A 177 19.71 -10.61 4.54
N ALA A 178 18.46 -10.77 4.11
CA ALA A 178 18.13 -11.21 2.75
C ALA A 178 18.27 -10.09 1.71
N GLY A 179 18.55 -8.84 2.14
CA GLY A 179 18.61 -7.67 1.27
C GLY A 179 17.26 -7.33 0.64
N ILE A 180 16.16 -7.67 1.29
CA ILE A 180 14.80 -7.39 0.81
C ILE A 180 14.29 -6.10 1.48
N PRO A 181 14.10 -5.02 0.70
CA PRO A 181 13.54 -3.78 1.22
C PRO A 181 12.04 -3.96 1.51
N VAL A 182 11.56 -3.30 2.57
CA VAL A 182 10.17 -3.40 3.02
C VAL A 182 9.63 -2.01 3.32
N PHE A 183 8.39 -1.74 2.92
CA PHE A 183 7.55 -0.67 3.45
C PHE A 183 6.37 -1.29 4.19
N VAL A 184 5.78 -0.59 5.15
CA VAL A 184 4.48 -1.00 5.73
C VAL A 184 3.49 0.15 5.62
N GLN A 185 2.32 -0.13 5.06
CA GLN A 185 1.28 0.86 4.86
C GLN A 185 0.01 0.56 5.66
N SER A 186 -0.75 1.60 6.00
CA SER A 186 -2.10 1.48 6.54
C SER A 186 -2.85 2.80 6.40
N TYR A 187 -4.17 2.73 6.37
CA TYR A 187 -5.03 3.92 6.51
C TYR A 187 -5.14 4.38 7.96
N GLU A 188 -4.99 3.48 8.93
CA GLU A 188 -5.17 3.79 10.35
C GLU A 188 -3.86 4.30 10.98
N PRO A 189 -3.74 5.59 11.33
CA PRO A 189 -2.52 6.16 11.89
C PRO A 189 -2.13 5.55 13.24
N SER A 190 -3.08 5.05 14.03
CA SER A 190 -2.76 4.49 15.35
C SER A 190 -1.89 3.23 15.26
N VAL A 191 -2.14 2.35 14.28
CA VAL A 191 -1.28 1.17 14.08
C VAL A 191 0.12 1.58 13.60
N LEU A 192 0.20 2.58 12.71
CA LEU A 192 1.48 3.08 12.22
C LEU A 192 2.31 3.71 13.34
N ARG A 193 1.68 4.51 14.22
CA ARG A 193 2.37 5.08 15.40
C ARG A 193 2.88 3.99 16.36
N ARG A 194 2.11 2.92 16.57
CA ARG A 194 2.57 1.76 17.37
C ARG A 194 3.75 1.05 16.71
N LEU A 195 3.71 0.87 15.38
CA LEU A 195 4.80 0.27 14.61
C LEU A 195 6.07 1.14 14.64
N ALA A 196 5.95 2.46 14.54
CA ALA A 196 7.10 3.39 14.55
C ALA A 196 7.95 3.26 15.82
N ALA A 197 7.34 2.87 16.95
CA ALA A 197 8.04 2.62 18.21
C ALA A 197 8.69 1.23 18.31
N ARG A 198 8.45 0.33 17.34
CA ARG A 198 8.78 -1.10 17.42
C ARG A 198 9.59 -1.61 16.23
N THR A 199 9.70 -0.84 15.14
CA THR A 199 10.46 -1.20 13.94
C THR A 199 11.08 0.02 13.28
N SER A 200 12.19 -0.18 12.58
CA SER A 200 12.85 0.79 11.69
C SER A 200 12.34 0.72 10.26
N VAL A 201 11.44 -0.21 9.94
CA VAL A 201 10.86 -0.34 8.60
C VAL A 201 10.11 0.96 8.24
N PRO A 202 10.41 1.57 7.07
CA PRO A 202 9.71 2.78 6.63
C PRO A 202 8.19 2.59 6.55
N LEU A 203 7.47 3.51 7.20
CA LEU A 203 6.02 3.49 7.28
C LEU A 203 5.36 4.44 6.27
N VAL A 204 4.20 4.04 5.79
CA VAL A 204 3.43 4.72 4.76
C VAL A 204 2.03 5.03 5.28
N GLN A 205 1.71 6.32 5.47
CA GLN A 205 0.34 6.73 5.79
C GLN A 205 -0.49 6.79 4.52
N LEU A 206 -1.52 5.96 4.42
CA LEU A 206 -2.46 6.00 3.29
C LEU A 206 -3.49 7.11 3.48
N VAL A 207 -3.79 7.83 2.40
CA VAL A 207 -4.80 8.92 2.38
C VAL A 207 -5.64 8.85 1.11
N ASP A 208 -6.95 9.05 1.29
CA ASP A 208 -7.93 9.05 0.20
C ASP A 208 -8.59 10.43 0.02
N ILE A 209 -9.27 10.63 -1.11
CA ILE A 209 -10.02 11.85 -1.44
C ILE A 209 -11.25 12.06 -0.55
N THR A 210 -11.73 11.01 0.10
CA THR A 210 -12.95 11.02 0.92
C THR A 210 -12.79 10.17 2.17
N GLY A 211 -13.60 10.46 3.19
CA GLY A 211 -13.64 9.65 4.41
C GLY A 211 -12.57 10.04 5.43
N ARG A 212 -12.35 9.14 6.39
CA ARG A 212 -11.41 9.27 7.50
C ARG A 212 -10.87 7.89 7.89
N PRO A 213 -9.74 7.81 8.61
CA PRO A 213 -9.30 6.58 9.25
C PRO A 213 -10.37 6.01 10.19
N TYR A 214 -10.55 4.69 10.21
CA TYR A 214 -11.58 4.05 11.04
C TYR A 214 -11.25 4.12 12.54
N ASP A 215 -9.97 4.03 12.93
CA ASP A 215 -9.53 4.25 14.32
C ASP A 215 -9.87 5.66 14.84
N TRP A 216 -9.83 6.68 13.96
CA TRP A 216 -10.31 8.02 14.29
C TRP A 216 -11.82 8.06 14.49
N GLU A 217 -12.58 7.40 13.61
CA GLU A 217 -14.03 7.30 13.76
C GLU A 217 -14.42 6.61 15.08
N GLN A 218 -13.80 5.48 15.39
CA GLN A 218 -14.01 4.73 16.62
C GLN A 218 -13.65 5.56 17.87
N ALA A 219 -12.62 6.41 17.78
CA ALA A 219 -12.22 7.33 18.84
C ALA A 219 -13.09 8.61 18.93
N GLY A 220 -14.06 8.79 18.04
CA GLY A 220 -14.88 10.01 17.97
C GLY A 220 -14.15 11.23 17.41
N ASP A 221 -13.02 11.05 16.73
CA ASP A 221 -12.25 12.10 16.09
C ASP A 221 -12.93 12.52 14.76
N GLY A 222 -13.27 13.82 14.69
CA GLY A 222 -13.94 14.49 13.58
C GLY A 222 -13.14 14.62 12.28
N ARG A 223 -11.81 14.48 12.36
CA ARG A 223 -10.87 14.74 11.25
C ARG A 223 -11.03 13.72 10.12
N ARG A 224 -10.67 14.14 8.92
CA ARG A 224 -10.73 13.41 7.65
C ARG A 224 -9.34 13.23 7.06
N PHE A 225 -9.20 12.38 6.05
CA PHE A 225 -7.92 12.23 5.33
C PHE A 225 -7.40 13.55 4.79
N VAL A 226 -8.27 14.43 4.28
CA VAL A 226 -7.87 15.75 3.78
C VAL A 226 -7.28 16.65 4.87
N ASP A 227 -7.62 16.44 6.14
CA ASP A 227 -7.05 17.22 7.26
C ASP A 227 -5.58 16.83 7.52
N MET A 228 -5.19 15.58 7.18
CA MET A 228 -3.78 15.14 7.18
C MET A 228 -2.94 15.86 6.12
N LEU A 229 -3.56 16.45 5.10
CA LEU A 229 -2.86 17.13 4.00
C LEU A 229 -2.63 18.62 4.26
N THR A 230 -3.13 19.14 5.39
CA THR A 230 -2.81 20.51 5.82
C THR A 230 -1.35 20.61 6.26
N PRO A 231 -0.73 21.81 6.31
CA PRO A 231 0.65 21.95 6.80
C PRO A 231 0.87 21.37 8.20
N THR A 232 -0.12 21.46 9.09
CA THR A 232 -0.05 20.84 10.42
C THR A 232 -0.23 19.34 10.34
N GLY A 233 -1.20 18.85 9.55
CA GLY A 233 -1.42 17.43 9.32
C GLY A 233 -0.19 16.72 8.75
N LEU A 234 0.47 17.29 7.75
CA LEU A 234 1.66 16.71 7.13
C LEU A 234 2.83 16.63 8.12
N ARG A 235 3.00 17.65 8.99
CA ARG A 235 3.97 17.60 10.09
C ARG A 235 3.64 16.52 11.13
N GLU A 236 2.36 16.30 11.41
CA GLU A 236 1.94 15.20 12.28
C GLU A 236 2.22 13.83 11.67
N VAL A 237 2.02 13.68 10.36
CA VAL A 237 2.30 12.46 9.60
C VAL A 237 3.80 12.19 9.53
N SER A 238 4.62 13.20 9.23
CA SER A 238 6.07 13.05 9.09
C SER A 238 6.76 12.64 10.40
N ALA A 239 6.10 12.77 11.55
CA ALA A 239 6.62 12.31 12.82
C ALA A 239 6.62 10.78 12.98
N TYR A 240 5.88 10.04 12.14
CA TYR A 240 5.81 8.57 12.23
C TYR A 240 5.87 7.85 10.87
N ALA A 241 5.61 8.53 9.76
CA ALA A 241 5.65 7.95 8.42
C ALA A 241 6.75 8.60 7.57
N ALA A 242 7.47 7.79 6.82
CA ALA A 242 8.46 8.24 5.85
C ALA A 242 7.84 8.53 4.47
N VAL A 243 6.62 8.03 4.24
CA VAL A 243 5.93 8.12 2.95
C VAL A 243 4.46 8.48 3.16
N LEU A 244 3.95 9.35 2.30
CA LEU A 244 2.52 9.57 2.12
C LEU A 244 2.04 8.75 0.91
N GLY A 245 1.18 7.76 1.16
CA GLY A 245 0.54 6.94 0.13
C GLY A 245 -0.79 7.55 -0.30
N ALA A 246 -0.80 8.35 -1.37
CA ALA A 246 -1.94 9.20 -1.71
C ALA A 246 -2.76 8.67 -2.89
N HIS A 247 -4.09 8.76 -2.79
CA HIS A 247 -4.95 8.61 -3.96
C HIS A 247 -4.50 9.62 -5.03
N LYS A 248 -4.31 9.17 -6.27
CA LYS A 248 -3.67 9.95 -7.35
C LYS A 248 -4.39 11.26 -7.68
N SER A 249 -5.70 11.37 -7.42
CA SER A 249 -6.44 12.63 -7.58
C SER A 249 -6.08 13.71 -6.53
N LEU A 250 -5.42 13.36 -5.42
CA LEU A 250 -4.89 14.33 -4.46
C LEU A 250 -3.58 14.98 -4.97
N VAL A 251 -2.83 14.27 -5.81
CA VAL A 251 -1.60 14.77 -6.44
C VAL A 251 -1.93 15.61 -7.68
N VAL A 252 -2.74 15.05 -8.60
CA VAL A 252 -3.23 15.74 -9.79
C VAL A 252 -4.76 15.65 -9.81
N PRO A 253 -5.48 16.71 -9.41
CA PRO A 253 -6.94 16.72 -9.40
C PRO A 253 -7.55 16.51 -10.78
N ARG A 254 -8.76 15.95 -10.82
CA ARG A 254 -9.58 15.89 -12.03
C ARG A 254 -10.55 17.06 -12.05
N GLY A 255 -10.65 17.72 -13.20
CA GLY A 255 -11.65 18.78 -13.43
C GLY A 255 -13.08 18.21 -13.56
N PRO A 256 -14.10 19.08 -13.66
CA PRO A 256 -15.50 18.67 -13.78
C PRO A 256 -15.79 17.72 -14.96
N GLU A 257 -15.04 17.86 -16.05
CA GLU A 257 -15.12 17.01 -17.25
C GLU A 257 -14.37 15.67 -17.10
N GLY A 258 -13.82 15.38 -15.92
CA GLY A 258 -13.03 14.18 -15.65
C GLY A 258 -11.62 14.20 -16.27
N ARG A 259 -11.20 15.32 -16.86
CA ARG A 259 -9.85 15.54 -17.42
C ARG A 259 -8.84 15.80 -16.31
N LEU A 260 -7.57 15.44 -16.52
CA LEU A 260 -6.49 15.83 -15.60
C LEU A 260 -6.35 17.35 -15.55
N GLY A 261 -6.25 17.89 -14.33
CA GLY A 261 -5.86 19.26 -14.06
C GLY A 261 -4.35 19.42 -13.95
N HIS A 262 -3.91 20.44 -13.22
CA HIS A 262 -2.51 20.68 -12.92
C HIS A 262 -2.12 20.03 -11.59
N PRO A 263 -0.87 19.54 -11.44
CA PRO A 263 -0.37 19.07 -10.16
C PRO A 263 -0.55 20.11 -9.05
N GLY A 264 -1.02 19.66 -7.90
CA GLY A 264 -1.07 20.47 -6.68
C GLY A 264 0.30 20.57 -6.01
N ARG A 265 0.30 21.11 -4.79
CA ARG A 265 1.52 21.24 -3.97
C ARG A 265 1.83 20.04 -3.09
N LEU A 266 0.98 19.01 -3.07
CA LEU A 266 1.10 17.90 -2.13
C LEU A 266 2.48 17.23 -2.15
N VAL A 267 3.04 17.02 -3.34
CA VAL A 267 4.37 16.43 -3.51
C VAL A 267 5.45 17.33 -2.91
N SER A 268 5.50 18.60 -3.31
CA SER A 268 6.49 19.54 -2.78
C SER A 268 6.34 19.76 -1.27
N ASP A 269 5.12 19.89 -0.77
CA ASP A 269 4.86 20.12 0.65
C ASP A 269 5.23 18.89 1.51
N ALA A 270 5.13 17.66 0.96
CA ALA A 270 5.63 16.45 1.59
C ALA A 270 7.16 16.33 1.54
N HIS A 271 7.77 16.65 0.39
CA HIS A 271 9.23 16.68 0.21
C HIS A 271 9.92 17.69 1.14
N ASP A 272 9.31 18.87 1.37
CA ASP A 272 9.79 19.87 2.32
C ASP A 272 9.86 19.34 3.78
N LEU A 273 9.13 18.27 4.08
CA LEU A 273 9.14 17.56 5.36
C LEU A 273 9.95 16.25 5.32
N GLY A 274 10.67 15.99 4.24
CA GLY A 274 11.47 14.78 4.06
C GLY A 274 10.66 13.50 3.82
N MET A 275 9.38 13.61 3.49
CA MET A 275 8.54 12.45 3.15
C MET A 275 8.49 12.23 1.65
N ALA A 276 8.53 10.97 1.21
CA ALA A 276 8.22 10.60 -0.17
C ALA A 276 6.70 10.54 -0.42
N VAL A 277 6.28 10.61 -1.68
CA VAL A 277 4.88 10.46 -2.10
C VAL A 277 4.72 9.31 -3.09
N HIS A 278 3.95 8.30 -2.69
CA HIS A 278 3.59 7.16 -3.54
C HIS A 278 2.12 7.26 -3.95
N ALA A 279 1.84 7.38 -5.25
CA ALA A 279 0.49 7.59 -5.75
C ALA A 279 -0.20 6.29 -6.17
N TRP A 280 -1.47 6.11 -5.80
CA TRP A 280 -2.29 4.94 -6.16
C TRP A 280 -3.67 5.33 -6.74
N THR A 281 -4.34 4.51 -7.56
CA THR A 281 -3.81 3.36 -8.31
C THR A 281 -3.86 3.66 -9.81
N PHE A 282 -2.79 3.33 -10.52
CA PHE A 282 -2.71 3.46 -11.98
C PHE A 282 -3.18 2.18 -12.68
N ARG A 283 -4.10 2.34 -13.63
CA ARG A 283 -4.81 1.26 -14.32
C ARG A 283 -4.99 1.64 -15.79
N ASN A 284 -4.82 0.68 -16.68
CA ASN A 284 -4.79 0.94 -18.13
C ASN A 284 -6.18 1.09 -18.74
N GLU A 285 -7.20 0.55 -18.08
CA GLU A 285 -8.57 0.50 -18.58
C GLU A 285 -9.23 1.89 -18.54
N ASN A 286 -9.98 2.23 -19.58
CA ASN A 286 -10.64 3.52 -19.77
C ASN A 286 -11.52 3.92 -18.57
N SER A 287 -12.18 2.96 -17.91
CA SER A 287 -12.98 3.18 -16.70
C SER A 287 -12.21 3.90 -15.59
N PHE A 288 -10.90 3.68 -15.49
CA PHE A 288 -10.06 4.25 -14.44
C PHE A 288 -9.27 5.47 -14.91
N LEU A 289 -9.10 5.62 -16.22
CA LEU A 289 -8.37 6.74 -16.80
C LEU A 289 -9.18 8.04 -16.78
N PRO A 290 -8.51 9.20 -16.64
CA PRO A 290 -9.11 10.51 -16.83
C PRO A 290 -9.60 10.65 -18.28
N ALA A 291 -10.61 11.50 -18.49
CA ALA A 291 -11.35 11.56 -19.75
C ALA A 291 -10.45 11.88 -20.96
N ASP A 292 -9.43 12.71 -20.77
CA ASP A 292 -8.44 13.09 -21.80
C ASP A 292 -7.42 12.00 -22.13
N ARG A 293 -7.42 10.89 -21.38
CA ARG A 293 -6.54 9.73 -21.60
C ARG A 293 -7.30 8.50 -22.06
N ARG A 294 -8.62 8.57 -22.22
CA ARG A 294 -9.38 7.44 -22.73
C ARG A 294 -9.17 7.30 -24.25
N ARG A 295 -9.10 6.06 -24.74
CA ARG A 295 -9.05 5.75 -26.18
C ARG A 295 -10.22 4.84 -26.52
N GLY A 296 -10.99 5.23 -27.54
CA GLY A 296 -12.25 4.53 -27.84
C GLY A 296 -13.29 4.73 -26.74
N TRP A 297 -14.33 3.91 -26.75
CA TRP A 297 -15.51 4.03 -25.89
C TRP A 297 -15.69 2.84 -24.93
N GLU A 298 -14.98 1.74 -25.14
CA GLU A 298 -15.10 0.54 -24.32
C GLU A 298 -14.50 0.78 -22.93
N ALA A 299 -15.29 0.51 -21.89
CA ALA A 299 -14.91 0.66 -20.49
C ALA A 299 -13.66 -0.17 -20.12
N ALA A 300 -13.58 -1.40 -20.63
CA ALA A 300 -12.46 -2.32 -20.45
C ALA A 300 -11.27 -2.05 -21.40
N GLY A 301 -11.47 -1.23 -22.44
CA GLY A 301 -10.42 -0.91 -23.41
C GLY A 301 -9.26 -0.14 -22.77
N HIS A 302 -8.04 -0.36 -23.26
CA HIS A 302 -6.86 0.34 -22.75
C HIS A 302 -6.69 1.73 -23.39
N GLY A 303 -6.53 2.75 -22.54
CA GLY A 303 -6.30 4.13 -22.97
C GLY A 303 -4.82 4.54 -23.01
N ASP A 304 -4.58 5.84 -22.96
CA ASP A 304 -3.26 6.49 -22.90
C ASP A 304 -2.67 6.47 -21.49
N ALA A 305 -2.46 5.28 -20.93
CA ALA A 305 -1.91 5.11 -19.59
C ALA A 305 -0.48 5.67 -19.45
N LEU A 306 0.37 5.51 -20.48
CA LEU A 306 1.72 6.10 -20.50
C LEU A 306 1.68 7.62 -20.36
N GLY A 307 0.71 8.28 -21.02
CA GLY A 307 0.49 9.71 -20.88
C GLY A 307 0.02 10.12 -19.49
N GLU A 308 -0.79 9.30 -18.81
CA GLU A 308 -1.11 9.52 -17.39
C GLU A 308 0.15 9.43 -16.53
N PHE A 309 0.94 8.35 -16.64
CA PHE A 309 2.20 8.21 -15.88
C PHE A 309 3.15 9.39 -16.09
N ALA A 310 3.31 9.87 -17.32
CA ALA A 310 4.17 11.01 -17.62
C ALA A 310 3.77 12.29 -16.84
N VAL A 311 2.47 12.53 -16.66
CA VAL A 311 1.98 13.68 -15.86
C VAL A 311 2.40 13.54 -14.40
N TYR A 312 2.24 12.35 -13.81
CA TYR A 312 2.56 12.11 -12.40
C TYR A 312 4.07 12.05 -12.14
N TYR A 313 4.86 11.50 -13.06
CA TYR A 313 6.31 11.58 -13.00
C TYR A 313 6.81 13.01 -13.12
N GLY A 314 6.20 13.83 -13.99
CA GLY A 314 6.47 15.26 -14.06
C GLY A 314 6.04 16.04 -12.81
N ALA A 315 5.04 15.54 -12.07
CA ALA A 315 4.62 16.09 -10.78
C ALA A 315 5.58 15.74 -9.63
N GLY A 316 6.56 14.85 -9.86
CA GLY A 316 7.60 14.51 -8.90
C GLY A 316 7.22 13.41 -7.91
N VAL A 317 6.23 12.56 -8.20
CA VAL A 317 5.93 11.42 -7.30
C VAL A 317 7.13 10.47 -7.23
N ASP A 318 7.43 9.96 -6.03
CA ASP A 318 8.56 9.07 -5.78
C ASP A 318 8.23 7.60 -6.06
N GLY A 319 6.94 7.27 -6.15
CA GLY A 319 6.48 5.93 -6.46
C GLY A 319 5.06 5.92 -7.03
N VAL A 320 4.77 4.89 -7.82
CA VAL A 320 3.44 4.63 -8.39
C VAL A 320 3.02 3.21 -8.09
N ILE A 321 1.80 3.07 -7.57
CA ILE A 321 1.14 1.80 -7.30
C ILE A 321 0.22 1.49 -8.48
N THR A 322 0.47 0.37 -9.17
CA THR A 322 -0.21 0.06 -10.44
C THR A 322 -0.61 -1.41 -10.57
N ASP A 323 -1.72 -1.64 -11.26
CA ASP A 323 -2.18 -2.97 -11.64
C ASP A 323 -1.39 -3.54 -12.84
N HIS A 324 -0.65 -2.69 -13.57
CA HIS A 324 0.09 -3.01 -14.81
C HIS A 324 1.57 -2.60 -14.69
N PRO A 325 2.40 -3.38 -13.97
CA PRO A 325 3.78 -2.98 -13.66
C PRO A 325 4.64 -2.65 -14.87
N ASP A 326 4.47 -3.39 -15.97
CA ASP A 326 5.18 -3.18 -17.23
C ASP A 326 4.90 -1.81 -17.86
N THR A 327 3.67 -1.31 -17.75
CA THR A 327 3.28 0.01 -18.26
C THR A 327 3.98 1.12 -17.47
N ALA A 328 4.01 1.01 -16.14
CA ALA A 328 4.73 1.95 -15.28
C ALA A 328 6.25 1.90 -15.52
N VAL A 329 6.84 0.70 -15.63
CA VAL A 329 8.26 0.53 -15.96
C VAL A 329 8.58 1.18 -17.31
N THR A 330 7.74 0.96 -18.32
CA THR A 330 7.92 1.54 -19.65
C THR A 330 7.86 3.07 -19.60
N ALA A 331 6.86 3.64 -18.92
CA ALA A 331 6.73 5.10 -18.79
C ALA A 331 7.92 5.70 -18.02
N ARG A 332 8.39 5.03 -16.96
CA ARG A 332 9.54 5.48 -16.18
C ARG A 332 10.81 5.45 -17.01
N ASP A 333 11.07 4.34 -17.69
CA ASP A 333 12.29 4.18 -18.51
C ASP A 333 12.28 5.19 -19.68
N GLN A 334 11.12 5.59 -20.21
CA GLN A 334 10.99 6.67 -21.19
C GLN A 334 11.31 8.05 -20.60
N ALA A 335 10.89 8.33 -19.35
CA ALA A 335 11.09 9.63 -18.71
C ALA A 335 12.48 9.82 -18.08
N PHE A 336 13.07 8.75 -17.51
CA PHE A 336 14.29 8.81 -16.69
C PHE A 336 15.45 7.96 -17.23
N GLY A 337 15.23 7.18 -18.29
CA GLY A 337 16.21 6.25 -18.83
C GLY A 337 16.32 4.93 -18.06
N SER A 338 16.78 3.87 -18.74
CA SER A 338 16.74 2.49 -18.21
C SER A 338 17.78 2.16 -17.12
N ARG A 339 18.79 3.02 -16.91
CA ARG A 339 19.85 2.83 -15.89
C ARG A 339 19.51 3.41 -14.52
N SER A 340 18.40 4.14 -14.43
CA SER A 340 17.94 4.91 -13.28
C SER A 340 17.60 4.08 -12.01
N ARG A 341 17.59 2.74 -12.11
CA ARG A 341 17.12 1.82 -11.07
C ARG A 341 18.04 1.66 -9.84
N ARG A 342 19.27 2.20 -9.85
CA ARG A 342 20.32 1.79 -8.88
C ARG A 342 20.30 2.46 -7.50
N SER A 343 19.58 3.57 -7.29
CA SER A 343 19.75 4.40 -6.07
C SER A 343 18.53 4.44 -5.11
N LEU A 344 17.33 4.04 -5.53
CA LEU A 344 16.12 4.25 -4.71
C LEU A 344 16.10 3.48 -3.40
N LEU A 345 16.73 2.30 -3.39
CA LEU A 345 16.66 1.40 -2.24
C LEU A 345 17.53 1.85 -1.06
N SER A 346 18.59 2.65 -1.28
CA SER A 346 19.41 3.18 -0.19
C SER A 346 18.78 4.43 0.42
N ASP A 347 18.20 5.30 -0.40
CA ASP A 347 17.76 6.62 0.03
C ASP A 347 16.35 6.55 0.66
N ALA A 348 15.46 5.72 0.11
CA ALA A 348 14.11 5.52 0.67
C ALA A 348 14.07 4.66 1.95
N MET A 349 15.19 4.01 2.30
CA MET A 349 15.35 3.23 3.53
C MET A 349 16.09 3.99 4.65
N SER A 350 16.51 5.22 4.40
CA SER A 350 17.15 6.04 5.42
C SER A 350 16.07 6.70 6.30
N PRO A 351 16.02 6.44 7.62
CA PRO A 351 15.06 7.10 8.50
C PRO A 351 15.30 8.61 8.49
N ALA A 352 14.24 9.40 8.53
CA ALA A 352 14.34 10.84 8.75
C ALA A 352 15.09 11.08 10.07
N SER A 353 16.17 11.87 10.02
CA SER A 353 16.89 12.29 11.21
C SER A 353 15.91 12.95 12.20
N PRO A 354 16.02 12.69 13.51
CA PRO A 354 15.20 13.38 14.49
C PRO A 354 15.38 14.89 14.31
N ILE A 355 14.29 15.62 14.15
CA ILE A 355 14.30 17.08 14.23
C ILE A 355 14.75 17.41 15.66
N GLU A 356 15.98 17.88 15.82
CA GLU A 356 16.47 18.42 17.09
C GLU A 356 15.56 19.57 17.50
N THR A 357 14.73 19.35 18.51
CA THR A 357 14.03 20.43 19.18
C THR A 357 15.08 21.21 19.95
N SER A 358 15.45 22.37 19.42
CA SER A 358 16.30 23.34 20.11
C SER A 358 15.60 23.75 21.41
N SER A 359 15.95 23.12 22.52
CA SER A 359 15.59 23.59 23.85
C SER A 359 16.46 24.80 24.16
N THR A 360 15.87 25.98 23.98
CA THR A 360 16.45 27.23 24.46
C THR A 360 16.55 27.14 25.98
N GLY A 361 17.76 26.93 26.49
CA GLY A 361 18.06 26.89 27.92
C GLY A 361 17.69 28.22 28.57
N MET A 362 16.58 28.24 29.30
CA MET A 362 16.22 29.34 30.18
C MET A 362 16.91 29.11 31.53
N ALA A 363 17.91 29.94 31.81
CA ALA A 363 18.70 29.91 33.02
C ALA A 363 17.81 30.13 34.26
N THR A 364 17.79 29.16 35.18
CA THR A 364 17.21 29.33 36.51
C THR A 364 18.26 29.87 37.47
N SER A 365 18.07 31.12 37.90
CA SER A 365 18.82 31.76 38.97
C SER A 365 18.56 31.04 40.31
N ARG A 366 19.63 30.56 40.96
CA ARG A 366 19.60 30.09 42.35
C ARG A 366 19.52 31.28 43.32
N PRO A 367 18.77 31.20 44.43
CA PRO A 367 18.87 32.19 45.50
C PRO A 367 20.02 31.85 46.46
N ASP A 368 20.73 32.89 46.87
CA ASP A 368 21.79 32.87 47.88
C ASP A 368 21.31 32.35 49.24
N ARG A 369 22.14 31.51 49.86
CA ARG A 369 22.09 31.23 51.31
C ARG A 369 23.07 32.15 52.03
N PRO A 370 22.70 32.80 53.15
CA PRO A 370 23.66 33.54 53.96
C PRO A 370 24.45 32.59 54.86
N ARG A 371 25.76 32.86 55.01
CA ARG A 371 26.61 32.25 56.06
C ARG A 371 26.65 33.18 57.28
N THR A 372 26.08 32.67 58.37
CA THR A 372 26.52 32.76 59.78
C THR A 372 27.08 34.06 60.35
N SER A 373 26.38 34.58 61.37
CA SER A 373 26.87 34.62 62.76
C SER A 373 25.67 34.59 63.71
#